data_AF-A0A7C0WW17-F1
#
_entry.id   AF-A0A7C0WW17-F1
#
_cell.length_a   1.000
_cell.length_b   1.000
_cell.length_c   1.000
_cell.angle_alpha   90.00
_cell.angle_beta   90.00
_cell.angle_gamma   90.00
#
_symmetry.space_group_name_H-M   'P 1'
#
loop_
_entity.id
_entity.type
_entity.pdbx_description
1 polymer ?
#
loop_
_entity_poly.entity_id
_entity_poly.type
_entity_poly.pdbx_seq_one_letter_code
_entity_poly.pdbx_strand_id
1 'polypeptide(L)'
;MHSVEFTMADGAGSTVIGVTVLDGNEISCALMTIEGFTLFEARYTGRLKVIRAVPPFDKPAFAAGLMNDVRAIFVRPAGKDVRYGRLRENPHCCRIIAADGRVTDIMPSANGCWRINTYNNELIKTRTIVARSCRTADAYRIPGELELTVPGPAGYTLKMTLLSAEKIHAAAAANQKHASR
;
A
#
# COMPACT_ATOMS: atom_id res chain seq x y z
N MET A 1 -3.65 -3.03 9.90
CA MET A 1 -2.72 -2.33 10.80
C MET A 1 -1.37 -3.03 10.77
N HIS A 2 -0.30 -2.27 10.59
CA HIS A 2 1.07 -2.78 10.53
C HIS A 2 1.97 -2.03 11.50
N SER A 3 2.97 -2.70 12.07
CA SER A 3 4.21 -2.03 12.46
C SER A 3 4.98 -1.74 11.18
N VAL A 4 5.47 -0.52 11.02
CA VAL A 4 6.19 -0.06 9.83
C VAL A 4 7.56 0.44 10.26
N GLU A 5 8.57 -0.34 9.94
CA GLU A 5 9.97 0.07 10.02
C GLU A 5 10.34 0.69 8.67
N PHE A 6 10.67 1.98 8.66
CA PHE A 6 11.17 2.63 7.46
C PHE A 6 12.66 2.90 7.59
N THR A 7 13.39 2.73 6.49
CA THR A 7 14.81 3.05 6.39
C THR A 7 15.05 3.83 5.11
N MET A 8 15.62 5.02 5.24
CA MET A 8 16.03 5.89 4.14
C MET A 8 17.40 5.47 3.59
N ALA A 9 17.74 5.94 2.39
CA ALA A 9 19.03 5.64 1.75
C ALA A 9 20.26 6.06 2.57
N ASP A 10 20.14 7.07 3.44
CA ASP A 10 21.19 7.54 4.35
C ASP A 10 21.29 6.72 5.65
N GLY A 11 20.46 5.68 5.80
CA GLY A 11 20.38 4.83 6.98
C GLY A 11 19.49 5.37 8.09
N ALA A 12 18.94 6.59 7.96
CA ALA A 12 17.98 7.11 8.92
C ALA A 12 16.68 6.28 8.88
N GLY A 13 16.10 6.00 10.04
CA GLY A 13 14.91 5.18 10.11
C GLY A 13 14.20 5.30 11.44
N SER A 14 12.95 4.86 11.47
CA SER A 14 12.16 4.78 12.70
C SER A 14 11.06 3.74 12.53
N THR A 15 10.40 3.41 13.63
CA THR A 15 9.26 2.50 13.67
C THR A 15 8.00 3.29 14.00
N VAL A 16 6.97 3.13 13.18
CA VAL A 16 5.65 3.73 13.39
C VAL A 16 4.57 2.67 13.25
N ILE A 17 3.39 2.93 13.78
CA ILE A 17 2.20 2.12 13.49
C ILE A 17 1.49 2.72 12.28
N GLY A 18 1.31 1.90 11.24
CA GLY A 18 0.56 2.23 10.05
C GLY A 18 -0.85 1.65 10.10
N VAL A 19 -1.85 2.51 9.99
CA VAL A 19 -3.24 2.11 9.81
C VAL A 19 -3.66 2.44 8.38
N THR A 20 -4.24 1.46 7.70
CA THR A 20 -4.80 1.62 6.35
C THR A 20 -6.19 1.03 6.37
N VAL A 21 -7.15 1.83 5.88
CA VAL A 21 -8.55 1.49 5.73
C VAL A 21 -8.89 1.59 4.24
N LEU A 22 -9.52 0.54 3.72
CA LEU A 22 -10.00 0.47 2.35
C LEU A 22 -11.53 0.35 2.41
N ASP A 23 -12.24 1.31 1.83
CA ASP A 23 -13.70 1.32 1.76
C ASP A 23 -14.16 1.68 0.34
N GLY A 24 -14.55 0.68 -0.44
CA GLY A 24 -14.81 0.83 -1.87
C GLY A 24 -13.59 1.41 -2.60
N ASN A 25 -13.73 2.63 -3.12
CA ASN A 25 -12.65 3.36 -3.82
C ASN A 25 -11.90 4.35 -2.91
N GLU A 26 -12.29 4.43 -1.64
CA GLU A 26 -11.65 5.28 -0.67
C GLU A 26 -10.51 4.57 0.05
N ILE A 27 -9.43 5.32 0.23
CA ILE A 27 -8.30 4.90 1.06
C ILE A 27 -8.13 5.94 2.15
N SER A 28 -8.18 5.51 3.39
CA SER A 28 -7.76 6.32 4.54
C SER A 28 -6.52 5.70 5.17
N CYS A 29 -5.53 6.51 5.49
CA CYS A 29 -4.32 6.05 6.14
C CYS A 29 -3.83 7.00 7.21
N ALA A 30 -3.19 6.43 8.23
CA ALA A 30 -2.53 7.17 9.29
C ALA A 30 -1.21 6.51 9.68
N LEU A 31 -0.25 7.33 10.07
CA LEU A 31 0.97 6.93 10.76
C LEU A 31 0.93 7.50 12.17
N MET A 32 1.19 6.67 13.17
CA MET A 32 1.21 7.07 14.57
C MET A 32 2.41 6.48 15.29
N THR A 33 2.84 7.11 16.38
CA THR A 33 3.79 6.52 17.31
C THR A 33 3.13 5.39 18.10
N ILE A 34 3.93 4.59 18.82
CA ILE A 34 3.40 3.50 19.66
C ILE A 34 2.56 4.03 20.83
N GLU A 35 2.80 5.27 21.27
CA GLU A 35 2.02 5.97 22.30
C GLU A 35 0.69 6.54 21.77
N GLY A 36 0.41 6.40 20.47
CA GLY A 36 -0.83 6.87 19.85
C GLY A 36 -0.78 8.31 19.34
N PHE A 37 0.40 8.95 19.27
CA PHE A 37 0.50 10.28 18.68
C PHE A 37 0.46 10.20 17.15
N THR A 38 -0.56 10.81 16.53
CA THR A 38 -0.71 10.83 15.08
C THR A 38 0.32 11.76 14.43
N LEU A 39 1.22 11.17 13.65
CA LEU A 39 2.26 11.86 12.88
C LEU A 39 1.74 12.33 11.52
N PHE A 40 0.92 11.50 10.88
CA PHE A 40 0.35 11.76 9.57
C PHE A 40 -1.03 11.10 9.45
N GLU A 41 -1.95 11.77 8.77
CA GLU A 41 -3.27 11.24 8.42
C GLU A 41 -3.72 11.81 7.07
N ALA A 42 -4.18 10.94 6.18
CA ALA A 42 -4.71 11.34 4.89
C ALA A 42 -5.83 10.44 4.39
N ARG A 43 -6.62 11.00 3.48
CA ARG A 43 -7.70 10.32 2.76
C ARG A 43 -7.54 10.52 1.26
N TYR A 44 -7.89 9.51 0.49
CA TYR A 44 -7.89 9.53 -0.96
C TYR A 44 -9.22 9.01 -1.50
N THR A 45 -9.95 9.90 -2.18
CA THR A 45 -11.23 9.62 -2.86
C THR A 45 -11.13 10.00 -4.35
N GLY A 46 -10.01 9.66 -4.97
CA GLY A 46 -9.61 10.16 -6.30
C GLY A 46 -8.71 11.40 -6.23
N ARG A 47 -8.78 12.16 -5.12
CA ARG A 47 -7.87 13.25 -4.78
C ARG A 47 -7.31 13.04 -3.38
N LEU A 48 -6.01 13.29 -3.21
CA LEU A 48 -5.34 13.23 -1.92
C LEU A 48 -5.74 14.45 -1.06
N LYS A 49 -6.22 14.19 0.16
CA LYS A 49 -6.47 15.18 1.20
C LYS A 49 -5.66 14.79 2.44
N VAL A 50 -4.72 15.64 2.83
CA VAL A 50 -4.02 15.53 4.11
C VAL A 50 -4.92 16.10 5.20
N ILE A 51 -5.17 15.32 6.25
CA ILE A 51 -5.99 15.70 7.41
C ILE A 51 -5.08 16.23 8.52
N ARG A 52 -3.96 15.54 8.75
CA ARG A 52 -2.94 15.92 9.72
C ARG A 52 -1.56 15.54 9.21
N ALA A 53 -0.58 16.40 9.45
CA ALA A 53 0.82 16.07 9.27
C ALA A 53 1.69 16.91 10.21
N VAL A 54 2.66 16.29 10.86
CA VAL A 54 3.68 16.97 11.66
C VAL A 54 5.04 16.84 10.98
N PRO A 55 5.99 17.77 11.16
CA PRO A 55 7.34 17.60 10.63
C PRO A 55 7.99 16.29 11.09
N PRO A 56 8.71 15.57 10.21
CA PRO A 56 9.00 15.88 8.80
C PRO A 56 7.97 15.34 7.79
N PHE A 57 6.83 14.81 8.25
CA PHE A 57 5.78 14.16 7.44
C PHE A 57 4.85 15.15 6.71
N ASP A 58 5.01 16.45 6.95
CA ASP A 58 4.27 17.56 6.35
C ASP A 58 4.76 17.96 4.95
N LYS A 59 5.89 17.40 4.50
CA LYS A 59 6.40 17.62 3.14
C LYS A 59 5.39 17.11 2.09
N PRO A 60 5.00 17.92 1.09
CA PRO A 60 4.03 17.50 0.06
C PRO A 60 4.40 16.21 -0.66
N ALA A 61 5.69 16.01 -0.95
CA ALA A 61 6.20 14.80 -1.59
C ALA A 61 6.01 13.54 -0.73
N PHE A 62 6.04 13.67 0.60
CA PHE A 62 5.82 12.55 1.52
C PHE A 62 4.40 12.01 1.38
N ALA A 63 3.39 12.89 1.47
CA ALA A 63 1.99 12.49 1.40
C ALA A 63 1.66 11.80 0.06
N ALA A 64 2.17 12.34 -1.05
CA ALA A 64 2.00 11.76 -2.37
C ALA A 64 2.71 10.40 -2.50
N GLY A 65 3.95 10.29 -2.01
CA GLY A 65 4.73 9.06 -2.00
C GLY A 65 4.04 7.94 -1.22
N LEU A 66 3.63 8.22 0.02
CA LEU A 66 2.93 7.26 0.88
C LEU A 66 1.62 6.78 0.23
N MET A 67 0.82 7.70 -0.32
CA MET A 67 -0.42 7.30 -1.00
C MET A 67 -0.15 6.45 -2.24
N ASN A 68 0.91 6.74 -3.00
CA ASN A 68 1.32 5.91 -4.13
C ASN A 68 1.74 4.51 -3.69
N ASP A 69 2.42 4.37 -2.55
CA ASP A 69 2.81 3.08 -2.00
C ASP A 69 1.59 2.28 -1.50
N VAL A 70 0.69 2.90 -0.75
CA VAL A 70 -0.55 2.27 -0.30
C VAL A 70 -1.37 1.77 -1.49
N ARG A 71 -1.49 2.58 -2.54
CA ARG A 71 -2.16 2.16 -3.78
C ARG A 71 -1.42 1.03 -4.49
N ALA A 72 -0.09 1.06 -4.54
CA ALA A 72 0.70 0.01 -5.18
C ALA A 72 0.57 -1.35 -4.46
N ILE A 73 0.35 -1.34 -3.14
CA ILE A 73 0.16 -2.55 -2.34
C ILE A 73 -1.28 -3.07 -2.45
N PHE A 74 -2.29 -2.20 -2.30
CA PHE A 74 -3.67 -2.63 -2.05
C PHE A 74 -4.64 -2.42 -3.21
N VAL A 75 -4.27 -1.65 -4.23
CA VAL A 75 -5.16 -1.31 -5.34
C VAL A 75 -4.64 -1.92 -6.62
N ARG A 76 -5.54 -2.56 -7.38
CA ARG A 76 -5.22 -3.04 -8.73
C ARG A 76 -4.70 -1.86 -9.57
N PRO A 77 -3.50 -1.96 -10.17
CA PRO A 77 -2.99 -0.88 -11.00
C PRO A 77 -3.87 -0.72 -12.24
N ALA A 78 -4.19 0.53 -12.59
CA ALA A 78 -4.85 0.84 -13.85
C ALA A 78 -3.89 0.56 -15.02
N GLY A 79 -4.42 -0.05 -16.09
CA GLY A 79 -3.67 -0.36 -17.29
C GLY A 79 -4.55 -0.41 -18.52
N LYS A 80 -3.97 -0.04 -19.67
CA LYS A 80 -4.60 -0.12 -20.99
C LYS A 80 -4.45 -1.51 -21.60
N ASP A 81 -3.35 -2.19 -21.28
CA ASP A 81 -3.01 -3.52 -21.78
C ASP A 81 -2.61 -4.41 -20.60
N VAL A 82 -3.13 -5.64 -20.61
CA VAL A 82 -2.87 -6.67 -19.60
C VAL A 82 -2.42 -7.94 -20.32
N ARG A 83 -1.20 -8.38 -20.02
CA ARG A 83 -0.59 -9.56 -20.62
C ARG A 83 -0.33 -10.61 -19.57
N TYR A 84 -0.75 -11.85 -19.86
CA TYR A 84 -0.51 -13.00 -19.01
C TYR A 84 0.58 -13.86 -19.63
N GLY A 85 1.54 -14.32 -18.82
CA GLY A 85 2.62 -15.14 -19.32
C GLY A 85 3.50 -15.70 -18.22
N ARG A 86 4.68 -16.17 -18.62
CA ARG A 86 5.72 -16.67 -17.73
C ARG A 86 6.97 -15.80 -17.87
N LEU A 87 7.65 -15.53 -16.77
CA LEU A 87 8.97 -14.94 -16.77
C LEU A 87 10.01 -16.04 -16.54
N ARG A 88 11.23 -15.84 -17.03
CA ARG A 88 12.29 -16.85 -16.91
C ARG A 88 12.53 -17.31 -15.45
N GLU A 89 12.38 -16.39 -14.51
CA GLU A 89 12.57 -16.60 -13.06
C GLU A 89 11.25 -16.80 -12.28
N ASN A 90 10.09 -16.71 -12.93
CA ASN A 90 8.80 -16.89 -12.24
C ASN A 90 7.77 -17.60 -13.13
N PRO A 91 7.19 -18.72 -12.69
CA PRO A 91 6.27 -19.51 -13.49
C PRO A 91 5.03 -18.75 -13.97
N HIS A 92 4.62 -17.66 -13.30
CA HIS A 92 3.45 -16.87 -13.68
C HIS A 92 3.65 -15.37 -13.47
N CYS A 93 3.25 -14.57 -14.45
CA CYS A 93 3.27 -13.11 -14.38
C CYS A 93 2.05 -12.52 -15.08
N CYS A 94 1.45 -11.51 -14.45
CA CYS A 94 0.51 -10.58 -15.05
C CYS A 94 1.20 -9.23 -15.21
N ARG A 95 1.45 -8.84 -16.46
CA ARG A 95 2.05 -7.55 -16.81
C ARG A 95 0.97 -6.57 -17.20
N ILE A 96 0.97 -5.42 -16.55
CA ILE A 96 0.00 -4.34 -16.76
C ILE A 96 0.76 -3.12 -17.27
N ILE A 97 0.37 -2.62 -18.44
CA ILE A 97 0.98 -1.44 -19.07
C ILE A 97 -0.01 -0.28 -18.96
N ALA A 98 0.41 0.77 -18.27
CA ALA A 98 -0.36 2.00 -18.10
C ALA A 98 -0.28 2.89 -19.34
N ALA A 99 -1.17 3.88 -19.42
CA ALA A 99 -1.26 4.80 -20.55
C ALA A 99 0.01 5.68 -20.72
N ASP A 100 0.71 5.93 -19.62
CA ASP A 100 1.98 6.66 -19.56
C ASP A 100 3.22 5.77 -19.87
N GLY A 101 3.01 4.50 -20.23
CA GLY A 101 4.08 3.55 -20.49
C GLY A 101 4.66 2.88 -19.24
N ARG A 102 4.22 3.25 -18.04
CA ARG A 102 4.63 2.58 -16.80
C ARG A 102 4.20 1.11 -16.82
N VAL A 103 5.10 0.23 -16.39
CA VAL A 103 4.88 -1.23 -16.38
C VAL A 103 4.77 -1.72 -14.93
N THR A 104 3.76 -2.53 -14.64
CA THR A 104 3.63 -3.23 -13.36
C THR A 104 3.50 -4.73 -13.59
N ASP A 105 4.45 -5.49 -13.06
CA ASP A 105 4.45 -6.95 -13.09
C ASP A 105 3.95 -7.48 -11.74
N ILE A 106 2.88 -8.26 -11.75
CA ILE A 106 2.32 -8.96 -10.60
C ILE A 106 2.65 -10.45 -10.74
N MET A 107 3.38 -10.98 -9.77
CA MET A 107 3.95 -12.32 -9.82
C MET A 107 3.54 -13.13 -8.59
N PRO A 108 2.49 -13.96 -8.69
CA PRO A 108 2.11 -14.86 -7.62
C PRO A 108 3.15 -15.98 -7.45
N SER A 109 3.22 -16.52 -6.24
CA SER A 109 4.02 -17.69 -5.86
C SER A 109 3.11 -18.84 -5.49
N ALA A 110 3.61 -20.07 -5.58
CA ALA A 110 2.87 -21.30 -5.25
C ALA A 110 2.40 -21.33 -3.79
N ASN A 111 3.15 -20.71 -2.87
CA ASN A 111 2.80 -20.58 -1.46
C ASN A 111 1.73 -19.51 -1.16
N GLY A 112 1.07 -18.96 -2.20
CA GLY A 112 0.05 -17.93 -2.05
C GLY A 112 0.59 -16.51 -1.83
N CYS A 113 1.89 -16.34 -1.57
CA CYS A 113 2.51 -15.03 -1.57
C CYS A 113 2.67 -14.47 -2.97
N TRP A 114 3.13 -13.22 -3.05
CA TRP A 114 3.22 -12.51 -4.31
C TRP A 114 4.35 -11.48 -4.28
N ARG A 115 4.76 -11.06 -5.47
CA ARG A 115 5.67 -9.95 -5.67
C ARG A 115 5.10 -8.99 -6.72
N ILE A 116 5.30 -7.70 -6.51
CA ILE A 116 4.99 -6.67 -7.49
C ILE A 116 6.28 -5.93 -7.83
N ASN A 117 6.61 -5.84 -9.11
CA ASN A 117 7.63 -4.91 -9.58
C ASN A 117 6.97 -3.80 -10.38
N THR A 118 7.38 -2.56 -10.16
CA THR A 118 7.00 -1.43 -11.01
C THR A 118 8.22 -0.88 -11.72
N TYR A 119 8.05 -0.51 -12.98
CA TYR A 119 9.05 0.08 -13.83
C TYR A 119 8.49 1.35 -14.45
N ASN A 120 9.33 2.36 -14.66
CA ASN A 120 8.95 3.53 -15.45
C ASN A 120 8.87 3.18 -16.96
N ASN A 121 8.59 4.18 -17.78
CA ASN A 121 8.51 4.08 -19.25
C ASN A 121 9.86 3.71 -19.89
N GLU A 122 11.01 3.99 -19.25
CA GLU A 122 12.32 3.50 -19.68
C GLU A 122 12.65 2.09 -19.17
N LEU A 123 11.69 1.38 -18.57
CA LEU A 123 11.85 0.04 -17.98
C LEU A 123 12.87 -0.02 -16.83
N ILE A 124 13.19 1.12 -16.21
CA ILE A 124 13.97 1.18 -14.99
C ILE A 124 13.05 0.83 -13.82
N LYS A 125 13.47 -0.10 -12.97
CA LYS A 125 12.68 -0.54 -11.82
C LYS A 125 12.60 0.57 -10.77
N THR A 126 11.38 1.00 -10.46
CA THR A 126 11.11 2.11 -9.52
C THR A 126 10.52 1.66 -8.20
N ARG A 127 9.97 0.43 -8.13
CA ARG A 127 9.44 -0.13 -6.88
C ARG A 127 9.46 -1.65 -6.92
N THR A 128 9.78 -2.26 -5.79
CA THR A 128 9.57 -3.69 -5.53
C THR A 128 8.70 -3.84 -4.29
N ILE A 129 7.70 -4.72 -4.33
CA ILE A 129 6.91 -5.11 -3.16
C ILE A 129 6.96 -6.63 -3.06
N VAL A 130 7.35 -7.15 -1.90
CA VAL A 130 7.44 -8.59 -1.63
C VAL A 130 6.53 -8.91 -0.46
N ALA A 131 5.55 -9.79 -0.69
CA ALA A 131 4.72 -10.37 0.36
C ALA A 131 5.35 -11.67 0.88
N ARG A 132 5.40 -11.82 2.21
CA ARG A 132 5.88 -13.03 2.91
C ARG A 132 4.87 -13.45 3.97
N SER A 133 5.06 -14.67 4.48
CA SER A 133 4.25 -15.21 5.59
C SER A 133 2.74 -15.12 5.31
N CYS A 134 2.34 -15.37 4.06
CA CYS A 134 0.97 -15.12 3.60
C CYS A 134 0.03 -16.21 4.09
N ARG A 135 -1.10 -15.79 4.66
CA ARG A 135 -2.16 -16.66 5.11
C ARG A 135 -3.44 -16.38 4.34
N THR A 136 -4.23 -17.42 4.12
CA THR A 136 -5.58 -17.26 3.59
C THR A 136 -6.51 -16.96 4.75
N ALA A 137 -7.23 -15.85 4.68
CA ALA A 137 -8.32 -15.51 5.58
C ALA A 137 -9.53 -15.16 4.72
N ASP A 138 -10.63 -15.88 4.92
CA ASP A 138 -11.77 -15.91 4.01
C ASP A 138 -11.33 -16.19 2.56
N ALA A 139 -11.57 -15.24 1.63
CA ALA A 139 -11.19 -15.30 0.22
C ALA A 139 -9.94 -14.45 -0.11
N TYR A 140 -9.27 -13.89 0.91
CA TYR A 140 -8.14 -12.98 0.71
C TYR A 140 -6.83 -13.63 1.13
N ARG A 141 -5.76 -13.33 0.37
CA ARG A 141 -4.39 -13.68 0.75
C ARG A 141 -3.76 -12.50 1.47
N ILE A 142 -3.68 -12.63 2.79
CA ILE A 142 -3.18 -11.57 3.66
C ILE A 142 -1.71 -11.86 3.99
N PRO A 143 -0.76 -11.00 3.57
CA PRO A 143 0.64 -11.14 3.95
C PRO A 143 0.83 -10.85 5.45
N GLY A 144 1.57 -11.71 6.14
CA GLY A 144 2.06 -11.40 7.50
C GLY A 144 3.15 -10.35 7.48
N GLU A 145 3.89 -10.27 6.37
CA GLU A 145 4.97 -9.32 6.15
C GLU A 145 4.92 -8.75 4.73
N LEU A 146 5.16 -7.45 4.61
CA LEU A 146 5.36 -6.76 3.34
C LEU A 146 6.68 -5.99 3.38
N GLU A 147 7.49 -6.16 2.36
CA GLU A 147 8.70 -5.35 2.15
C GLU A 147 8.53 -4.54 0.86
N LEU A 148 8.53 -3.22 0.98
CA LEU A 148 8.51 -2.29 -0.16
C LEU A 148 9.86 -1.61 -0.27
N THR A 149 10.45 -1.64 -1.47
CA THR A 149 11.73 -0.98 -1.76
C THR A 149 11.58 -0.01 -2.92
N VAL A 150 11.96 1.24 -2.72
CA VAL A 150 12.13 2.26 -3.74
C VAL A 150 13.62 2.54 -3.88
N PRO A 151 14.25 2.24 -5.04
CA PRO A 151 15.67 2.49 -5.24
C PRO A 151 15.95 3.97 -5.56
N GLY A 152 17.22 4.37 -5.44
CA GLY A 152 17.72 5.69 -5.84
C GLY A 152 18.16 6.58 -4.67
N PRO A 153 18.61 7.82 -4.95
CA PRO A 153 19.15 8.72 -3.92
C PRO A 153 18.13 9.15 -2.86
N ALA A 154 16.86 9.26 -3.25
CA ALA A 154 15.73 9.47 -2.34
C ALA A 154 14.99 8.15 -2.03
N GLY A 155 15.68 7.02 -2.21
CA GLY A 155 15.14 5.69 -2.02
C GLY A 155 14.92 5.37 -0.54
N TYR A 156 14.06 4.39 -0.30
CA TYR A 156 13.73 3.91 1.03
C TYR A 156 13.22 2.48 0.97
N THR A 157 13.27 1.81 2.13
CA THR A 157 12.66 0.51 2.37
C THR A 157 11.63 0.64 3.47
N LEU A 158 10.45 0.05 3.27
CA LEU A 158 9.42 -0.12 4.29
C LEU A 158 9.30 -1.62 4.58
N LYS A 159 9.61 -2.03 5.81
CA LYS A 159 9.30 -3.36 6.32
C LYS A 159 8.06 -3.24 7.18
N MET A 160 7.02 -3.95 6.78
CA MET A 160 5.71 -3.88 7.40
C MET A 160 5.34 -5.24 7.96
N THR A 161 5.12 -5.31 9.27
CA THR A 161 4.67 -6.52 9.97
C THR A 161 3.21 -6.37 10.31
N LEU A 162 2.39 -7.31 9.88
CA LEU A 162 0.95 -7.29 10.12
C LEU A 162 0.65 -7.48 11.61
N LEU A 163 -0.04 -6.51 12.21
CA LEU A 163 -0.50 -6.59 13.59
C LEU A 163 -1.95 -7.05 13.66
N SER A 164 -2.82 -6.46 12.83
CA SER A 164 -4.23 -6.87 12.69
C SER A 164 -4.73 -6.56 11.28
N ALA A 165 -5.63 -7.40 10.78
CA ALA A 165 -6.42 -7.17 9.58
C ALA A 165 -7.85 -7.62 9.87
N GLU A 166 -8.80 -6.70 9.72
CA GLU A 166 -10.21 -6.92 10.00
C GLU A 166 -11.05 -6.40 8.84
N LYS A 167 -12.17 -7.06 8.60
CA LYS A 167 -13.16 -6.58 7.64
C LYS A 167 -13.94 -5.45 8.30
N ILE A 168 -14.02 -4.32 7.61
CA ILE A 168 -14.87 -3.21 8.06
C ILE A 168 -16.31 -3.63 7.75
N HIS A 169 -17.09 -3.86 8.80
CA HIS A 169 -18.54 -4.00 8.65
C HIS A 169 -19.10 -2.64 8.27
N ALA A 170 -19.95 -2.59 7.24
CA ALA A 170 -20.71 -1.37 6.95
C ALA A 170 -21.43 -0.96 8.24
N ALA A 171 -21.29 0.31 8.63
CA ALA A 171 -22.02 0.82 9.79
C ALA A 171 -23.51 0.55 9.52
N ALA A 172 -24.16 -0.24 10.37
CA ALA A 172 -25.61 -0.33 10.35
C ALA A 172 -26.13 1.10 10.46
N ALA A 173 -26.91 1.55 9.47
CA ALA A 173 -27.51 2.87 9.44
C ALA A 173 -28.31 3.09 10.74
N ALA A 174 -27.69 3.75 11.71
CA ALA A 174 -28.28 4.02 13.00
C ALA A 174 -29.21 5.23 12.85
N ASN A 175 -30.50 4.92 12.85
CA ASN A 175 -31.53 5.65 13.59
C ASN A 175 -31.91 7.05 13.09
N GLN A 176 -32.68 7.10 11.99
CA GLN A 176 -33.71 8.14 11.79
C GLN A 176 -35.10 7.50 11.81
N LYS A 177 -35.54 7.08 12.98
CA LYS A 177 -36.96 7.11 13.34
C LYS A 177 -37.10 8.06 14.52
N HIS A 178 -36.96 9.35 14.22
CA HIS A 178 -37.39 10.40 15.12
C HIS A 178 -38.91 10.30 15.25
N ALA A 179 -39.38 10.42 16.48
CA ALA A 179 -40.75 10.30 16.89
C ALA A 179 -41.68 11.22 16.06
N SER A 180 -42.73 10.64 15.50
CA SER A 180 -43.98 11.35 15.22
C SER A 180 -44.96 10.92 16.31
N ARG A 181 -45.19 11.82 17.27
CA ARG A 181 -46.42 11.83 18.06
C ARG A 181 -47.57 12.25 17.18
#